data_AF-A0A8X8I876-F1
#
_entry.id   AF-A0A8X8I876-F1
#
_cell.length_a   1.000
_cell.length_b   1.000
_cell.length_c   1.000
_cell.angle_alpha   90.00
_cell.angle_beta   90.00
_cell.angle_gamma   90.00
#
_symmetry.space_group_name_H-M   'P 1'
#
loop_
_entity.id
_entity.type
_entity.pdbx_description
1 polymer ?
#
loop_
_entity_poly.entity_id
_entity_poly.type
_entity_poly.pdbx_seq_one_letter_code
_entity_poly.pdbx_strand_id
1 'polypeptide(L)'
;MKDHPLPDGENPGEFASIGSANMDMRSFRLNFEVNAFLYRNHSVKRLVEDFRQDISDSQQVMLNRYRQRKFHHRLYESVARLFSPLL
;
A
#
# COMPACT_ATOMS: atom_id res chain seq x y z
N MET A 1 5.54 -5.81 -18.41
CA MET A 1 5.54 -4.40 -17.97
C MET A 1 6.94 -3.89 -18.25
N LYS A 2 7.13 -3.03 -19.26
CA LYS A 2 8.48 -2.52 -19.60
C LYS A 2 8.84 -1.45 -18.58
N ASP A 3 10.06 -1.49 -18.06
CA ASP A 3 10.62 -0.49 -17.15
C ASP A 3 10.64 0.86 -17.88
N HIS A 4 9.58 1.64 -17.67
CA HIS A 4 9.54 3.02 -18.12
C HIS A 4 10.21 3.85 -17.02
N PRO A 5 11.27 4.61 -17.32
CA PRO A 5 11.89 5.48 -16.32
C PRO A 5 10.86 6.49 -15.82
N LEU A 6 10.81 6.67 -14.51
CA LEU A 6 10.04 7.72 -13.86
C LEU A 6 10.60 9.09 -14.29
N PRO A 7 9.77 10.16 -14.31
CA PRO A 7 10.13 11.47 -14.85
C PRO A 7 11.36 12.12 -14.20
N ASP A 8 11.82 11.61 -13.04
CA ASP A 8 12.90 12.20 -12.25
C ASP A 8 14.24 11.41 -12.32
N GLY A 9 14.37 10.45 -13.24
CA GLY A 9 15.63 9.71 -13.43
C GLY A 9 15.94 8.68 -12.33
N GLU A 10 14.99 8.38 -11.45
CA GLU A 10 15.12 7.31 -10.46
C GLU A 10 14.86 5.95 -11.13
N ASN A 11 15.82 5.02 -10.99
CA ASN A 11 15.56 3.64 -11.39
C ASN A 11 14.62 3.00 -10.35
N PRO A 12 13.54 2.31 -10.77
CA PRO A 12 12.67 1.60 -9.83
C PRO A 12 13.49 0.60 -9.00
N GLY A 13 13.38 0.70 -7.67
CA GLY A 13 14.14 -0.13 -6.73
C GLY A 13 15.45 0.48 -6.21
N GLU A 14 15.63 1.80 -6.29
CA GLU A 14 16.76 2.52 -5.66
C GLU A 14 16.43 3.08 -4.27
N PHE A 15 15.15 3.28 -3.97
CA PHE A 15 14.66 3.81 -2.70
C PHE A 15 13.49 2.98 -2.18
N ALA A 16 13.42 2.82 -0.87
CA ALA A 16 12.28 2.23 -0.20
C ALA A 16 12.05 2.88 1.17
N SER A 17 10.79 2.89 1.61
CA SER A 17 10.43 3.19 2.98
C SER A 17 9.78 1.95 3.59
N ILE A 18 10.22 1.58 4.78
CA ILE A 18 9.64 0.48 5.56
C ILE A 18 9.48 0.93 7.00
N GLY A 19 8.37 0.55 7.63
CA GLY A 19 8.14 0.89 9.02
C GLY A 19 6.78 0.44 9.50
N SER A 20 6.42 0.88 10.70
CA SER A 20 5.13 0.57 11.29
C SER A 20 4.00 1.47 10.78
N ALA A 21 4.30 2.42 9.88
CA ALA A 21 3.35 3.43 9.50
C ALA A 21 2.22 2.89 8.62
N ASN A 22 0.99 3.00 9.11
CA ASN A 22 -0.17 2.79 8.26
C ASN A 22 -0.46 4.07 7.47
N MET A 23 -0.79 3.95 6.19
CA MET A 23 -1.10 5.10 5.32
C MET A 23 -2.52 5.65 5.56
N ASP A 24 -2.85 6.00 6.81
CA ASP A 24 -4.13 6.59 7.17
C ASP A 24 -3.98 7.77 8.13
N MET A 25 -4.93 8.71 8.07
CA MET A 25 -4.89 9.98 8.82
C MET A 25 -4.92 9.80 10.35
N ARG A 26 -5.36 8.64 10.86
CA ARG A 26 -5.43 8.36 12.30
C ARG A 26 -4.06 7.91 12.77
N SER A 27 -3.45 7.02 12.01
CA SER A 27 -2.08 6.55 12.17
C SER A 27 -1.06 7.70 12.17
N PHE A 28 -1.14 8.63 11.21
CA PHE A 28 -0.27 9.81 11.17
C PHE A 28 -0.44 10.81 12.33
N ARG A 29 -1.58 10.79 13.05
CA ARG A 29 -1.89 11.76 14.11
C ARG A 29 -1.75 11.21 15.52
N LEU A 30 -1.90 9.90 15.70
CA LEU A 30 -2.05 9.28 17.02
C LEU A 30 -0.97 8.23 17.33
N ASN A 31 -0.35 7.62 16.31
CA ASN A 31 0.64 6.57 16.53
C ASN A 31 2.07 7.13 16.46
N PHE A 32 2.93 6.67 17.37
CA PHE A 32 4.38 6.85 17.26
C PHE A 32 4.90 5.86 16.22
N GLU A 33 4.79 6.23 14.95
CA GLU A 33 5.22 5.38 13.85
C GLU A 33 6.69 5.61 13.52
N VAL A 34 7.45 4.53 13.39
CA VAL A 34 8.86 4.58 12.99
C VAL A 34 8.96 4.10 11.56
N ASN A 35 9.48 4.96 10.68
CA ASN A 35 9.79 4.62 9.28
C ASN A 35 11.29 4.76 9.04
N ALA A 36 11.86 3.74 8.40
CA ALA A 36 13.21 3.72 7.90
C ALA A 36 13.21 3.96 6.39
N PHE A 37 13.98 4.95 5.95
CA PHE A 37 14.22 5.22 4.55
C PHE A 37 15.52 4.54 4.12
N LEU A 38 15.45 3.73 3.07
CA LEU A 38 16.54 2.92 2.56
C LEU A 38 16.91 3.44 1.17
N TYR A 39 18.21 3.63 0.93
CA TYR A 39 18.73 4.09 -0.36
C TYR A 39 19.85 3.17 -0.85
N ARG A 40 19.74 2.72 -2.10
CA ARG A 40 20.74 1.95 -2.85
C ARG A 40 21.43 0.82 -2.07
N ASN A 41 20.67 0.07 -1.27
CA ASN A 41 21.20 -1.07 -0.51
C ASN A 41 20.57 -2.40 -0.95
N HIS A 42 21.17 -3.51 -0.52
CA HIS A 42 20.65 -4.86 -0.80
C HIS A 42 19.21 -5.07 -0.30
N SER A 43 18.84 -4.41 0.80
CA SER A 43 17.50 -4.50 1.37
C SER A 43 16.42 -3.93 0.45
N VAL A 44 16.70 -2.86 -0.31
CA VAL A 44 15.75 -2.33 -1.31
C VAL A 44 15.47 -3.38 -2.38
N LYS A 45 16.49 -4.10 -2.88
CA LYS A 45 16.30 -5.16 -3.88
C LYS A 45 15.42 -6.29 -3.35
N ARG A 46 15.64 -6.70 -2.11
CA ARG A 46 14.80 -7.72 -1.45
C ARG A 46 13.35 -7.25 -1.34
N LEU A 47 13.13 -6.01 -0.92
CA LEU A 47 11.78 -5.44 -0.80
C LEU A 47 11.03 -5.41 -2.14
N VAL A 48 11.74 -5.10 -3.23
CA VAL A 48 11.17 -5.12 -4.59
C VAL A 48 10.76 -6.53 -5.00
N GLU A 49 11.56 -7.54 -4.64
CA GLU A 49 11.23 -8.94 -4.94
C GLU A 49 10.03 -9.42 -4.14
N ASP A 50 10.02 -9.16 -2.83
CA ASP A 50 8.90 -9.47 -1.94
C ASP A 50 7.60 -8.81 -2.47
N PHE A 51 7.67 -7.53 -2.87
CA PHE A 51 6.53 -6.82 -3.46
C PHE A 51 6.05 -7.43 -4.79
N ARG A 52 6.95 -7.92 -5.64
CA ARG A 52 6.58 -8.59 -6.90
C ARG A 52 5.89 -9.92 -6.64
N GLN A 53 6.35 -10.66 -5.63
CA GLN A 53 5.71 -11.88 -5.19
C GLN A 53 4.29 -11.59 -4.67
N ASP A 54 4.12 -10.57 -3.83
CA ASP A 54 2.82 -10.15 -3.32
C ASP A 54 1.86 -9.76 -4.45
N ILE A 55 2.35 -9.05 -5.48
CA ILE A 55 1.55 -8.72 -6.67
C ILE A 55 1.06 -10.00 -7.36
N SER A 56 1.91 -11.02 -7.48
CA SER A 56 1.57 -12.26 -8.17
C SER A 56 0.44 -13.04 -7.50
N ASP A 57 0.30 -12.90 -6.18
CA ASP A 57 -0.76 -13.51 -5.38
C ASP A 57 -1.97 -12.57 -5.14
N SER A 58 -1.92 -11.34 -5.68
CA SER A 58 -2.95 -10.34 -5.51
C SER A 58 -3.97 -10.32 -6.65
N GLN A 59 -5.16 -9.76 -6.38
CA GLN A 59 -6.15 -9.47 -7.41
C GLN A 59 -6.22 -7.97 -7.69
N GLN A 60 -6.07 -7.59 -8.96
CA GLN A 60 -6.22 -6.20 -9.37
C GLN A 60 -7.64 -5.69 -9.11
N VAL A 61 -7.76 -4.65 -8.28
CA VAL A 61 -9.03 -4.00 -7.98
C VAL A 61 -9.38 -3.03 -9.11
N MET A 62 -10.38 -3.39 -9.92
CA MET A 62 -10.90 -2.53 -10.98
C MET A 62 -12.05 -1.66 -10.47
N LEU A 63 -11.95 -0.34 -10.62
CA LEU A 63 -12.93 0.62 -10.11
C LEU A 63 -14.37 0.31 -10.58
N ASN A 64 -14.54 -0.03 -11.87
CA ASN A 64 -15.84 -0.35 -12.43
C ASN A 64 -16.47 -1.58 -11.76
N ARG A 65 -15.68 -2.64 -11.53
CA ARG A 65 -16.11 -3.84 -10.82
C ARG A 65 -16.40 -3.55 -9.35
N TYR A 66 -15.56 -2.74 -8.71
CA TYR A 66 -15.74 -2.34 -7.31
C TYR A 66 -17.03 -1.57 -7.08
N ARG A 67 -17.45 -0.72 -8.05
CA ARG A 67 -18.72 0.01 -8.00
C ARG A 67 -19.95 -0.89 -8.15
N GLN A 68 -19.82 -2.03 -8.81
CA GLN A 68 -20.90 -3.00 -9.03
C GLN A 68 -21.09 -3.98 -7.86
N ARG A 69 -20.42 -3.78 -6.73
CA ARG A 69 -20.52 -4.69 -5.58
C ARG A 69 -21.92 -4.70 -4.96
N LYS A 70 -22.33 -5.88 -4.47
CA LYS A 70 -23.68 -6.13 -3.94
C LYS A 70 -24.00 -5.21 -2.77
N PHE A 71 -25.28 -4.85 -2.61
CA PHE A 71 -25.73 -3.91 -1.58
C PHE A 71 -25.33 -4.32 -0.15
N HIS A 72 -25.45 -5.59 0.20
CA HIS A 72 -25.06 -6.08 1.53
C HIS A 72 -23.56 -5.88 1.82
N HIS A 73 -22.68 -6.02 0.83
CA HIS A 73 -21.24 -5.72 1.01
C HIS A 73 -21.02 -4.25 1.39
N ARG A 74 -21.75 -3.32 0.74
CA ARG A 74 -21.71 -1.89 1.07
C ARG A 74 -22.26 -1.60 2.46
N LEU A 75 -23.28 -2.35 2.90
CA LEU A 75 -23.85 -2.22 4.24
C LEU A 75 -22.83 -2.65 5.30
N TYR A 76 -22.21 -3.82 5.15
CA TYR A 76 -21.18 -4.30 6.07
C TYR A 76 -19.98 -3.36 6.14
N GLU A 77 -19.50 -2.84 5.00
CA GLU A 77 -18.46 -1.81 4.98
C GLU A 77 -18.87 -0.54 5.74
N SER A 78 -20.12 -0.09 5.56
CA SER A 78 -20.62 1.11 6.24
C SER A 78 -20.70 0.91 7.75
N VAL A 79 -21.16 -0.25 8.21
CA VAL A 79 -21.19 -0.60 9.64
C VAL A 79 -19.76 -0.69 10.19
N ALA A 80 -18.84 -1.36 9.51
CA ALA A 80 -17.43 -1.43 9.93
C ALA A 80 -16.78 -0.04 10.04
N ARG A 81 -17.10 0.89 9.13
CA ARG A 81 -16.60 2.27 9.20
C ARG A 81 -17.10 3.04 10.42
N LEU A 82 -18.30 2.77 10.93
CA LEU A 82 -18.79 3.41 12.16
C LEU A 82 -17.92 3.04 13.37
N PHE A 83 -17.38 1.82 13.39
CA PHE A 83 -16.45 1.36 14.41
C PHE A 83 -15.00 1.71 14.12
N SER A 84 -14.69 2.26 12.94
CA SER A 84 -13.30 2.60 12.59
C SER A 84 -12.62 3.45 13.65
N PRO A 85 -13.22 4.50 14.27
CA PRO A 85 -12.53 5.31 15.28
C PRO A 85 -12.14 4.55 16.56
N LEU A 86 -12.72 3.36 16.80
CA LEU A 86 -12.41 2.50 17.96
C LEU A 86 -11.35 1.43 17.64
N LEU A 87 -10.96 1.28 16.37
CA LEU A 87 -9.96 0.35 15.84
C LEU A 87 -8.70 1.10 15.41
#